data_AF-A0A1B6F4E2-F1
#
_entry.id   AF-A0A1B6F4E2-F1
#
_cell.length_a   1.000
_cell.length_b   1.000
_cell.length_c   1.000
_cell.angle_alpha   90.00
_cell.angle_beta   90.00
_cell.angle_gamma   90.00
#
_symmetry.space_group_name_H-M   'P 1'
#
loop_
_entity.id
_entity.type
_entity.pdbx_description
1 polymer ?
#
loop_
_entity_poly.entity_id
_entity_poly.type
_entity_poly.pdbx_seq_one_letter_code
_entity_poly.pdbx_strand_id
1 'polypeptide(L)'
;MILKYALFTLAVSVIPMAMILKDWTVYNQILSLFHEVAPSINVDNLSKFLSEGFFTSFTTNKDKSSNDELLNTVFTKEMLQKFTGKESKLLYLAILGNVFDVSKARKYYGYGETYHAFTGRDGSRAFITGDFTESGLTDDVEDLSLQELRSLSDWLKFYQKEYIYKGKVVGRFYNEHGIPTAYYHRVQLRIEEAERDEKDKNRYKMMFPPCNVEWTPEEGSRVWCSKRSGGVERDWVGVPRKLYEPGADTFRCACINISEQSQVIAPETGNVRSGNLEEYEDCHPKSTSCYVHR
;
A
#
# COMPACT_ATOMS: atom_id res chain seq x y z
N MET A 1 36.73 25.47 12.78
CA MET A 1 35.91 24.70 13.75
C MET A 1 34.55 25.36 13.97
N ILE A 2 34.51 26.66 14.30
CA ILE A 2 33.25 27.43 14.52
C ILE A 2 32.32 27.42 13.29
N LEU A 3 32.86 27.63 12.09
CA LEU A 3 32.06 27.61 10.85
C LEU A 3 31.42 26.24 10.57
N LYS A 4 32.14 25.14 10.85
CA LYS A 4 31.62 23.77 10.70
C LYS A 4 30.51 23.48 11.73
N TYR A 5 30.63 23.99 12.94
CA TYR A 5 29.61 23.87 13.99
C TYR A 5 28.35 24.70 13.69
N ALA A 6 28.51 25.91 13.14
CA ALA A 6 27.40 26.76 12.71
C ALA A 6 26.61 26.15 11.55
N LEU A 7 27.30 25.52 10.57
CA LEU A 7 26.66 24.84 9.45
C LEU A 7 25.97 23.53 9.85
N PHE A 8 26.54 22.79 10.81
CA PHE A 8 25.90 21.60 11.38
C PHE A 8 24.60 21.96 12.13
N THR A 9 24.62 23.02 12.93
CA THR A 9 23.43 23.48 13.68
C THR A 9 22.32 24.03 12.78
N LEU A 10 22.69 24.70 11.67
CA LEU A 10 21.74 25.10 10.62
C LEU A 10 21.13 23.89 9.91
N ALA A 11 21.94 22.90 9.50
CA ALA A 11 21.44 21.70 8.82
C ALA A 11 20.46 20.91 9.71
N VAL A 12 20.81 20.71 10.99
CA VAL A 12 19.99 19.98 11.96
C VAL A 12 18.66 20.68 12.27
N SER A 13 18.57 22.01 12.17
CA SER A 13 17.33 22.75 12.43
C SER A 13 16.47 22.98 11.19
N VAL A 14 17.08 23.19 10.02
CA VAL A 14 16.37 23.56 8.80
C VAL A 14 15.92 22.34 7.99
N ILE A 15 16.69 21.25 7.99
CA ILE A 15 16.32 20.02 7.27
C ILE A 15 15.01 19.41 7.79
N PRO A 16 14.79 19.27 9.12
CA PRO A 16 13.51 18.80 9.64
C PRO A 16 12.34 19.72 9.29
N MET A 17 12.57 21.04 9.31
CA MET A 17 11.57 22.04 8.95
C MET A 17 11.17 21.94 7.46
N ALA A 18 12.15 21.77 6.57
CA ALA A 18 11.91 21.58 5.13
C ALA A 18 11.19 20.24 4.82
N MET A 19 11.51 19.18 5.57
CA MET A 19 10.80 17.89 5.49
C MET A 19 9.34 18.00 5.95
N ILE A 20 9.08 18.75 7.02
CA ILE A 20 7.71 19.01 7.53
C ILE A 20 6.90 19.82 6.50
N LEU A 21 7.53 20.80 5.85
CA LEU A 21 6.88 21.66 4.86
C LEU A 21 6.83 21.07 3.44
N LYS A 22 7.45 19.89 3.22
CA LYS A 22 7.53 19.18 1.93
C LYS A 22 8.11 20.01 0.78
N ASP A 23 8.99 20.96 1.06
CA ASP A 23 9.67 21.76 0.04
C ASP A 23 10.97 21.06 -0.40
N TRP A 24 10.83 20.21 -1.44
CA TRP A 24 11.93 19.39 -1.95
C TRP A 24 13.03 20.22 -2.64
N THR A 25 12.68 21.41 -3.13
CA THR A 25 13.64 22.35 -3.75
C THR A 25 14.60 22.93 -2.73
N VAL A 26 14.09 23.39 -1.58
CA VAL A 26 14.90 23.93 -0.48
C VAL A 26 15.74 22.82 0.17
N TYR A 27 15.16 21.62 0.33
CA TYR A 27 15.88 20.45 0.87
C TYR A 27 17.14 20.13 0.04
N ASN A 28 17.02 20.01 -1.28
CA ASN A 28 18.15 19.65 -2.13
C ASN A 28 19.24 20.73 -2.19
N GLN A 29 18.86 22.01 -2.16
CA GLN A 29 19.83 23.13 -2.11
C GLN A 29 20.65 23.12 -0.82
N ILE A 30 20.02 22.85 0.33
CA ILE A 30 20.70 22.76 1.63
C ILE A 30 21.59 21.52 1.69
N LEU A 31 21.13 20.39 1.14
CA LEU A 31 21.91 19.16 1.08
C LEU A 31 23.18 19.33 0.22
N SER A 32 23.09 20.05 -0.90
CA SER A 32 24.27 20.36 -1.74
C SER A 32 25.29 21.25 -1.02
N LEU A 33 24.83 22.25 -0.27
CA LEU A 33 25.70 23.13 0.51
C LEU A 33 26.37 22.40 1.68
N PHE A 34 25.69 21.42 2.28
CA PHE A 34 26.26 20.61 3.36
C PHE A 34 27.36 19.65 2.85
N HIS A 35 27.15 19.03 1.69
CA HIS A 35 28.15 18.14 1.07
C HIS A 35 29.45 18.86 0.69
N GLU A 36 29.40 20.13 0.29
CA GLU A 36 30.61 20.93 0.01
C GLU A 36 31.44 21.21 1.28
N VAL A 37 30.80 21.35 2.44
CA VAL A 37 31.45 21.80 3.68
C VAL A 37 31.91 20.63 4.55
N ALA A 38 31.20 19.50 4.50
CA ALA A 38 31.46 18.32 5.31
C ALA A 38 31.39 17.00 4.49
N PRO A 39 32.25 16.83 3.48
CA PRO A 39 32.21 15.70 2.55
C PRO A 39 32.44 14.32 3.21
N SER A 40 32.94 14.29 4.45
CA SER A 40 33.18 13.07 5.23
C SER A 40 32.00 12.64 6.11
N ILE A 41 30.89 13.39 6.13
CA ILE A 41 29.70 13.06 6.93
C ILE A 41 28.64 12.48 6.00
N ASN A 42 28.27 11.22 6.22
CA ASN A 42 27.17 10.57 5.52
C ASN A 42 25.83 11.07 6.10
N VAL A 43 25.16 11.94 5.35
CA VAL A 43 23.87 12.57 5.70
C VAL A 43 22.66 11.63 5.56
N ASP A 44 22.80 10.46 4.92
CA ASP A 44 21.72 9.47 4.85
C ASP A 44 21.37 8.91 6.24
N ASN A 45 22.31 9.00 7.19
CA ASN A 45 22.12 8.66 8.60
C ASN A 45 21.72 9.85 9.49
N LEU A 46 21.48 11.04 8.93
CA LEU A 46 21.10 12.21 9.71
C LEU A 46 19.71 12.03 10.36
N SER A 47 18.79 11.31 9.70
CA SER A 47 17.49 10.92 10.27
C SER A 47 17.64 10.07 11.54
N LYS A 48 18.62 9.16 11.55
CA LYS A 48 18.98 8.31 12.70
C LYS A 48 19.58 9.16 13.83
N PHE A 49 20.51 10.05 13.51
CA PHE A 49 21.15 10.95 14.47
C PHE A 49 20.15 11.91 15.15
N LEU A 50 19.18 12.42 14.39
CA LEU A 50 18.11 13.28 14.89
C LEU A 50 17.07 12.51 15.72
N SER A 51 16.83 11.23 15.41
CA SER A 51 15.95 10.36 16.20
C SER A 51 16.58 9.93 17.54
N GLU A 52 17.90 9.76 17.59
CA GLU A 52 18.62 9.34 18.79
C GLU A 52 18.96 10.52 19.73
N GLY A 53 19.04 11.75 19.20
CA GLY A 53 19.42 12.96 19.96
C GLY A 53 18.32 13.63 20.79
N PHE A 54 17.05 13.22 20.68
CA PHE A 54 15.92 13.88 21.37
C PHE A 54 15.23 13.01 22.44
N PHE A 55 15.62 11.74 22.58
CA PHE A 55 14.93 10.77 23.44
C PHE A 55 15.81 10.14 24.54
N THR A 56 16.91 10.78 24.93
CA THR A 56 17.67 10.38 26.13
C THR A 56 17.14 11.08 27.38
N SER A 57 15.94 10.73 27.81
CA SER A 57 15.58 10.71 29.23
C SER A 57 14.35 9.84 29.43
N PHE A 58 14.42 8.88 30.36
CA PHE A 58 13.41 7.87 30.70
C PHE A 58 13.14 6.83 29.60
N THR A 59 13.81 5.67 29.58
CA THR A 59 13.51 4.56 30.50
C THR A 59 14.58 3.46 30.34
N THR A 60 14.77 2.69 31.40
CA THR A 60 15.82 1.70 31.61
C THR A 60 15.78 0.49 30.68
N ASN A 61 16.97 0.12 30.19
CA ASN A 61 17.36 -1.11 29.51
C ASN A 61 16.85 -2.40 30.17
N LYS A 62 16.22 -3.29 29.38
CA LYS A 62 16.47 -4.76 29.48
C LYS A 62 16.10 -5.64 28.26
N ASP A 63 15.42 -5.16 27.21
CA ASP A 63 14.99 -6.00 26.07
C ASP A 63 15.61 -5.67 24.70
N LYS A 64 16.74 -4.95 24.65
CA LYS A 64 17.32 -4.45 23.38
C LYS A 64 18.25 -5.42 22.64
N SER A 65 18.69 -6.51 23.27
CA SER A 65 19.78 -7.35 22.72
C SER A 65 19.34 -8.44 21.74
N SER A 66 18.11 -8.96 21.82
CA SER A 66 17.66 -10.08 20.99
C SER A 66 16.98 -9.65 19.68
N ASN A 67 16.32 -8.48 19.67
CA ASN A 67 15.64 -7.97 18.48
C ASN A 67 16.62 -7.39 17.44
N ASP A 68 17.75 -6.83 17.87
CA ASP A 68 18.74 -6.22 16.96
C ASP A 68 19.57 -7.27 16.20
N GLU A 69 19.83 -8.42 16.82
CA GLU A 69 20.53 -9.55 16.19
C GLU A 69 19.64 -10.26 15.14
N LEU A 70 18.33 -10.36 15.42
CA LEU A 70 17.35 -10.95 14.51
C LEU A 70 17.09 -10.08 13.26
N LEU A 71 17.19 -8.76 13.40
CA LEU A 71 17.06 -7.80 12.29
C LEU A 71 18.23 -7.85 11.31
N ASN A 72 19.39 -8.33 11.78
CA ASN A 72 20.63 -8.43 11.02
C ASN A 72 20.93 -9.84 10.49
N THR A 73 20.07 -10.83 10.77
CA THR A 73 20.27 -12.20 10.28
C THR A 73 19.98 -12.29 8.78
N VAL A 74 20.94 -12.82 8.02
CA VAL A 74 20.85 -13.00 6.57
C VAL A 74 21.01 -14.48 6.22
N PHE A 75 20.06 -15.01 5.46
CA PHE A 75 20.03 -16.40 5.00
C PHE A 75 20.43 -16.48 3.53
N THR A 76 21.36 -17.36 3.17
CA THR A 76 21.49 -17.76 1.76
C THR A 76 20.34 -18.67 1.34
N LYS A 77 20.14 -18.86 0.04
CA LYS A 77 19.10 -19.78 -0.48
C LYS A 77 19.35 -21.21 0.01
N GLU A 78 20.60 -21.65 0.02
CA GLU A 78 21.02 -22.99 0.47
C GLU A 78 20.81 -23.17 1.98
N MET A 79 21.02 -22.12 2.78
CA MET A 79 20.69 -22.13 4.21
C MET A 79 19.19 -22.28 4.41
N LEU A 80 18.39 -21.51 3.68
CA LEU A 80 16.94 -21.51 3.82
C LEU A 80 16.34 -22.88 3.50
N GLN A 81 16.86 -23.58 2.48
CA GLN A 81 16.42 -24.93 2.07
C GLN A 81 16.53 -26.01 3.17
N LYS A 82 17.33 -25.78 4.22
CA LYS A 82 17.42 -26.70 5.37
C LYS A 82 16.20 -26.66 6.28
N PHE A 83 15.37 -25.61 6.18
CA PHE A 83 14.20 -25.35 7.02
C PHE A 83 12.89 -25.73 6.33
N THR A 84 12.86 -26.91 5.72
CA THR A 84 11.69 -27.44 4.99
C THR A 84 10.84 -28.41 5.81
N GLY A 85 11.30 -28.83 6.99
CA GLY A 85 10.60 -29.85 7.77
C GLY A 85 10.99 -31.29 7.47
N LYS A 86 11.84 -31.53 6.45
CA LYS A 86 12.36 -32.86 6.09
C LYS A 86 13.48 -33.30 7.03
N GLU A 87 14.53 -32.50 7.13
CA GLU A 87 15.69 -32.76 7.99
C GLU A 87 15.59 -32.02 9.32
N SER A 88 15.05 -30.80 9.29
CA SER A 88 14.82 -29.96 10.47
C SER A 88 13.37 -30.06 10.96
N LYS A 89 13.15 -29.89 12.27
CA LYS A 89 11.80 -29.65 12.82
C LYS A 89 11.30 -28.21 12.59
N LEU A 90 12.12 -27.36 11.99
CA LEU A 90 11.77 -25.97 11.71
C LEU A 90 11.30 -25.81 10.26
N LEU A 91 10.31 -24.95 10.07
CA LEU A 91 9.70 -24.62 8.78
C LEU A 91 9.84 -23.12 8.55
N TYR A 92 10.73 -22.69 7.66
CA TYR A 92 10.89 -21.28 7.32
C TYR A 92 10.43 -21.04 5.89
N LEU A 93 9.87 -19.87 5.61
CA LEU A 93 9.58 -19.40 4.26
C LEU A 93 9.91 -17.91 4.16
N ALA A 94 10.05 -17.41 2.93
CA ALA A 94 10.25 -16.00 2.68
C ALA A 94 9.17 -15.38 1.78
N ILE A 95 8.87 -14.11 2.07
CA ILE A 95 7.98 -13.24 1.31
C ILE A 95 8.61 -11.84 1.24
N LEU A 96 8.75 -11.31 0.03
CA LEU A 96 9.46 -10.07 -0.30
C LEU A 96 10.85 -10.00 0.36
N GLY A 97 11.58 -11.13 0.34
CA GLY A 97 12.89 -11.28 0.97
C GLY A 97 12.89 -11.39 2.50
N ASN A 98 11.74 -11.32 3.17
CA ASN A 98 11.62 -11.42 4.63
C ASN A 98 11.35 -12.86 5.05
N VAL A 99 12.18 -13.42 5.93
CA VAL A 99 12.12 -14.82 6.39
C VAL A 99 11.29 -14.92 7.65
N PHE A 100 10.35 -15.86 7.68
CA PHE A 100 9.47 -16.15 8.82
C PHE A 100 9.52 -17.61 9.22
N ASP A 101 9.49 -17.86 10.53
CA ASP A 101 9.30 -19.19 11.11
C ASP A 101 7.81 -19.53 11.21
N VAL A 102 7.40 -20.46 10.36
CA VAL A 102 6.03 -20.97 10.24
C VAL A 102 5.83 -22.32 10.93
N SER A 103 6.78 -22.74 11.78
CA SER A 103 6.75 -24.07 12.44
C SER A 103 5.48 -24.31 13.25
N LYS A 104 4.88 -23.27 13.84
CA LYS A 104 3.59 -23.38 14.57
C LYS A 104 2.41 -23.77 13.68
N ALA A 105 2.53 -23.55 12.37
CA ALA A 105 1.52 -23.84 11.36
C ALA A 105 1.88 -25.10 10.55
N ARG A 106 2.52 -26.09 11.19
CA ARG A 106 2.94 -27.35 10.58
C ARG A 106 1.83 -28.11 9.84
N LYS A 107 0.57 -27.99 10.25
CA LYS A 107 -0.59 -28.56 9.54
C LYS A 107 -0.83 -27.98 8.13
N TYR A 108 -0.15 -26.91 7.77
CA TYR A 108 -0.27 -26.23 6.48
C TYR A 108 1.04 -26.31 5.67
N TYR A 109 2.17 -26.15 6.35
CA TYR A 109 3.50 -26.07 5.72
C TYR A 109 4.39 -27.30 5.95
N GLY A 110 3.93 -28.25 6.76
CA GLY A 110 4.66 -29.48 7.07
C GLY A 110 4.90 -30.31 5.82
N TYR A 111 5.90 -31.20 5.88
CA TYR A 111 6.20 -32.07 4.75
C TYR A 111 4.97 -32.89 4.33
N GLY A 112 4.58 -32.79 3.05
CA GLY A 112 3.39 -33.43 2.50
C GLY A 112 2.09 -32.61 2.60
N GLU A 113 2.10 -31.46 3.27
CA GLU A 113 0.94 -30.58 3.38
C GLU A 113 0.80 -29.63 2.17
N THR A 114 -0.39 -29.08 1.98
CA THR A 114 -0.78 -28.28 0.81
C THR A 114 0.18 -27.13 0.50
N TYR A 115 0.69 -26.43 1.52
CA TYR A 115 1.55 -25.26 1.35
C TYR A 115 3.02 -25.55 1.65
N HIS A 116 3.41 -26.83 1.73
CA HIS A 116 4.80 -27.24 1.93
C HIS A 116 5.78 -26.61 0.93
N ALA A 117 5.32 -26.40 -0.31
CA ALA A 117 6.13 -25.88 -1.41
C ALA A 117 6.73 -24.47 -1.14
N PHE A 118 6.13 -23.69 -0.24
CA PHE A 118 6.67 -22.39 0.19
C PHE A 118 7.88 -22.51 1.12
N THR A 119 8.06 -23.65 1.79
CA THR A 119 9.11 -23.79 2.79
C THR A 119 10.50 -23.87 2.14
N GLY A 120 11.48 -23.27 2.81
CA GLY A 120 12.88 -23.27 2.41
C GLY A 120 13.24 -22.37 1.24
N ARG A 121 12.35 -21.44 0.84
CA ARG A 121 12.58 -20.52 -0.28
C ARG A 121 11.79 -19.22 -0.13
N ASP A 122 12.06 -18.27 -1.02
CA ASP A 122 11.19 -17.11 -1.24
C ASP A 122 10.19 -17.45 -2.35
N GLY A 123 8.92 -17.51 -1.98
CA GLY A 123 7.81 -17.82 -2.87
C GLY A 123 6.88 -16.63 -3.08
N SER A 124 7.41 -15.40 -3.02
CA SER A 124 6.64 -14.16 -3.10
C SER A 124 5.57 -14.16 -4.17
N ARG A 125 5.90 -14.60 -5.39
CA ARG A 125 4.95 -14.63 -6.51
C ARG A 125 3.78 -15.58 -6.27
N ALA A 126 4.04 -16.76 -5.72
CA ALA A 126 3.05 -17.81 -5.52
C ALA A 126 1.95 -17.44 -4.49
N PHE A 127 2.20 -16.44 -3.62
CA PHE A 127 1.16 -15.89 -2.74
C PHE A 127 0.01 -15.21 -3.49
N ILE A 128 0.27 -14.75 -4.72
CA ILE A 128 -0.70 -14.08 -5.57
C ILE A 128 -1.20 -15.03 -6.65
N THR A 129 -0.29 -15.72 -7.34
CA THR A 129 -0.65 -16.53 -8.50
C THR A 129 -1.26 -17.88 -8.12
N GLY A 130 -0.98 -18.38 -6.90
CA GLY A 130 -1.31 -19.75 -6.52
C GLY A 130 -0.54 -20.83 -7.29
N ASP A 131 0.49 -20.43 -8.05
CA ASP A 131 1.34 -21.35 -8.82
C ASP A 131 2.46 -21.92 -7.94
N PHE A 132 2.33 -23.20 -7.56
CA PHE A 132 3.31 -23.92 -6.74
C PHE A 132 4.32 -24.72 -7.58
N THR A 133 4.43 -24.46 -8.88
CA THR A 133 5.52 -24.98 -9.71
C THR A 133 6.81 -24.19 -9.48
N GLU A 134 7.95 -24.70 -9.95
CA GLU A 134 9.24 -24.01 -9.81
C GLU A 134 9.26 -22.63 -10.51
N SER A 135 8.46 -22.42 -11.57
CA SER A 135 8.31 -21.10 -12.19
C SER A 135 7.49 -20.12 -11.36
N GLY A 136 6.53 -20.61 -10.57
CA GLY A 136 5.70 -19.80 -9.69
C GLY A 136 6.35 -19.51 -8.32
N LEU A 137 7.15 -20.44 -7.81
CA LEU A 137 7.85 -20.33 -6.52
C LEU A 137 9.14 -19.52 -6.64
N THR A 138 8.98 -18.25 -6.99
CA THR A 138 10.06 -17.29 -7.25
C THR A 138 9.89 -15.99 -6.44
N ASP A 139 11.01 -15.29 -6.24
CA ASP A 139 11.08 -13.94 -5.66
C ASP A 139 10.82 -12.83 -6.70
N ASP A 140 10.51 -13.19 -7.96
CA ASP A 140 10.23 -12.23 -9.02
C ASP A 140 8.74 -11.84 -9.13
N VAL A 141 8.47 -10.57 -8.84
CA VAL A 141 7.15 -9.92 -8.76
C VAL A 141 7.06 -8.67 -9.65
N GLU A 142 8.03 -8.44 -10.54
CA GLU A 142 8.14 -7.22 -11.33
C GLU A 142 7.00 -7.07 -12.37
N ASP A 143 6.34 -8.14 -12.77
CA ASP A 143 5.21 -8.10 -13.70
C ASP A 143 3.83 -8.09 -13.00
N LEU A 144 3.78 -8.20 -11.67
CA LEU A 144 2.51 -8.14 -10.93
C LEU A 144 1.89 -6.75 -11.07
N SER A 145 0.57 -6.67 -11.22
CA SER A 145 -0.18 -5.42 -11.23
C SER A 145 -0.14 -4.70 -9.87
N LEU A 146 -0.55 -3.42 -9.83
CA LEU A 146 -0.63 -2.67 -8.58
C LEU A 146 -1.54 -3.36 -7.54
N GLN A 147 -2.70 -3.87 -7.97
CA GLN A 147 -3.61 -4.57 -7.06
C GLN A 147 -3.00 -5.85 -6.49
N GLU A 148 -2.27 -6.60 -7.31
CA GLU A 148 -1.56 -7.81 -6.91
C GLU A 148 -0.40 -7.50 -5.95
N LEU A 149 0.38 -6.46 -6.21
CA LEU A 149 1.44 -5.99 -5.31
C LEU A 149 0.91 -5.52 -3.96
N ARG A 150 -0.23 -4.83 -3.94
CA ARG A 150 -0.91 -4.47 -2.69
C ARG A 150 -1.31 -5.74 -1.92
N SER A 151 -1.94 -6.69 -2.61
CA SER A 151 -2.35 -7.97 -2.01
C SER A 151 -1.14 -8.72 -1.44
N LEU A 152 0.01 -8.64 -2.11
CA LEU A 152 1.27 -9.24 -1.64
C LEU A 152 1.83 -8.51 -0.41
N SER A 153 1.72 -7.18 -0.38
CA SER A 153 2.04 -6.39 0.81
C SER A 153 1.13 -6.74 1.99
N ASP A 154 -0.15 -7.01 1.74
CA ASP A 154 -1.09 -7.43 2.79
C ASP A 154 -0.74 -8.83 3.33
N TRP A 155 -0.30 -9.75 2.46
CA TRP A 155 0.30 -11.02 2.90
C TRP A 155 1.54 -10.79 3.77
N LEU A 156 2.48 -9.93 3.36
CA LEU A 156 3.64 -9.63 4.20
C LEU A 156 3.23 -9.11 5.59
N LYS A 157 2.28 -8.17 5.65
CA LYS A 157 1.72 -7.63 6.92
C LYS A 157 1.09 -8.74 7.77
N PHE A 158 0.34 -9.65 7.15
CA PHE A 158 -0.21 -10.82 7.82
C PHE A 158 0.90 -11.69 8.43
N TYR A 159 1.97 -11.99 7.68
CA TYR A 159 3.07 -12.80 8.21
C TYR A 159 3.87 -12.12 9.31
N GLN A 160 4.07 -10.81 9.23
CA GLN A 160 4.70 -10.02 10.28
C GLN A 160 3.90 -10.07 11.60
N LYS A 161 2.58 -10.13 11.51
CA LYS A 161 1.69 -10.24 12.66
C LYS A 161 1.61 -11.67 13.19
N GLU A 162 1.49 -12.65 12.30
CA GLU A 162 1.14 -14.01 12.66
C GLU A 162 2.35 -14.91 12.89
N TYR A 163 3.55 -14.61 12.39
CA TYR A 163 4.70 -15.50 12.48
C TYR A 163 5.93 -14.82 13.04
N ILE A 164 6.90 -15.62 13.48
CA ILE A 164 8.12 -15.11 14.08
C ILE A 164 9.06 -14.72 12.95
N TYR A 165 9.35 -13.42 12.81
CA TYR A 165 10.36 -12.93 11.89
C TYR A 165 11.74 -13.51 12.25
N LYS A 166 12.53 -13.87 11.24
CA LYS A 166 13.86 -14.49 11.43
C LYS A 166 15.00 -13.73 10.75
N GLY A 167 14.71 -12.84 9.82
CA GLY A 167 15.73 -12.08 9.09
C GLY A 167 15.39 -11.94 7.62
N LYS A 168 16.41 -11.84 6.77
CA LYS A 168 16.29 -11.62 5.34
C LYS A 168 16.93 -12.74 4.54
N VAL A 169 16.46 -13.02 3.33
CA VAL A 169 17.11 -13.95 2.40
C VAL A 169 17.86 -13.20 1.31
N VAL A 170 19.07 -13.67 0.99
CA VAL A 170 19.88 -13.18 -0.12
C VAL A 170 19.18 -13.52 -1.43
N GLY A 171 18.93 -12.51 -2.27
CA GLY A 171 18.19 -12.67 -3.51
C GLY A 171 17.90 -11.34 -4.18
N ARG A 172 16.74 -11.24 -4.84
CA ARG A 172 16.37 -10.00 -5.53
C ARG A 172 16.19 -8.84 -4.57
N PHE A 173 15.59 -9.05 -3.39
CA PHE A 173 15.28 -7.96 -2.46
C PHE A 173 16.50 -7.48 -1.64
N TYR A 174 17.37 -8.40 -1.21
CA TYR A 174 18.50 -8.09 -0.35
C TYR A 174 19.78 -8.78 -0.83
N ASN A 175 20.91 -8.10 -0.67
CA ASN A 175 22.23 -8.68 -0.95
C ASN A 175 22.77 -9.51 0.22
N GLU A 176 24.00 -10.01 0.11
CA GLU A 176 24.70 -10.82 1.11
C GLU A 176 24.88 -10.16 2.49
N HIS A 177 24.76 -8.83 2.56
CA HIS A 177 24.81 -8.06 3.79
C HIS A 177 23.42 -7.65 4.30
N GLY A 178 22.34 -8.15 3.69
CA GLY A 178 20.97 -7.79 4.06
C GLY A 178 20.57 -6.36 3.68
N ILE A 179 21.35 -5.73 2.79
CA ILE A 179 21.11 -4.38 2.29
C ILE A 179 20.11 -4.45 1.13
N PRO A 180 19.07 -3.60 1.11
CA PRO A 180 18.13 -3.50 0.00
C PRO A 180 18.82 -3.29 -1.35
N THR A 181 18.35 -4.00 -2.38
CA THR A 181 18.84 -3.81 -3.75
C THR A 181 18.02 -2.76 -4.51
N ALA A 182 18.46 -2.41 -5.73
CA ALA A 182 17.63 -1.60 -6.63
C ALA A 182 16.27 -2.25 -6.97
N TYR A 183 16.19 -3.58 -6.99
CA TYR A 183 14.94 -4.30 -7.21
C TYR A 183 13.97 -4.07 -6.05
N TYR A 184 14.45 -4.16 -4.80
CA TYR A 184 13.65 -3.83 -3.62
C TYR A 184 13.05 -2.43 -3.71
N HIS A 185 13.86 -1.42 -4.04
CA HIS A 185 13.36 -0.04 -4.11
C HIS A 185 12.32 0.16 -5.20
N ARG A 186 12.45 -0.48 -6.36
CA ARG A 186 11.42 -0.42 -7.42
C ARG A 186 10.11 -1.06 -6.99
N VAL A 187 10.16 -2.26 -6.41
CA VAL A 187 8.95 -2.94 -5.93
C VAL A 187 8.29 -2.13 -4.80
N GLN A 188 9.07 -1.56 -3.89
CA GLN A 188 8.57 -0.71 -2.80
C GLN A 188 7.83 0.53 -3.33
N LEU A 189 8.38 1.23 -4.32
CA LEU A 189 7.72 2.37 -4.95
C LEU A 189 6.38 2.00 -5.59
N ARG A 190 6.29 0.80 -6.20
CA ARG A 190 5.07 0.29 -6.81
C ARG A 190 4.04 -0.18 -5.78
N ILE A 191 4.47 -0.72 -4.64
CA ILE A 191 3.58 -1.01 -3.51
C ILE A 191 3.00 0.29 -2.95
N GLU A 192 3.83 1.33 -2.77
CA GLU A 192 3.34 2.65 -2.32
C GLU A 192 2.39 3.30 -3.34
N GLU A 193 2.67 3.14 -4.64
CA GLU A 193 1.75 3.53 -5.71
C GLU A 193 0.42 2.78 -5.62
N ALA A 194 0.44 1.47 -5.42
CA ALA A 194 -0.75 0.66 -5.27
C ALA A 194 -1.60 1.07 -4.04
N GLU A 195 -0.96 1.40 -2.92
CA GLU A 195 -1.66 1.91 -1.73
C GLU A 195 -2.32 3.28 -1.99
N ARG A 196 -1.66 4.16 -2.74
CA ARG A 196 -2.24 5.46 -3.15
C ARG A 196 -3.42 5.27 -4.10
N ASP A 197 -3.25 4.46 -5.15
CA ASP A 197 -4.31 4.16 -6.12
C ASP A 197 -5.55 3.59 -5.44
N GLU A 198 -5.38 2.63 -4.52
CA GLU A 198 -6.48 2.09 -3.74
C GLU A 198 -7.17 3.15 -2.86
N LYS A 199 -6.38 4.02 -2.20
CA LYS A 199 -6.93 5.09 -1.37
C LYS A 199 -7.74 6.08 -2.20
N ASP A 200 -7.25 6.44 -3.37
CA ASP A 200 -7.93 7.35 -4.28
C ASP A 200 -9.20 6.72 -4.86
N LYS A 201 -9.15 5.44 -5.25
CA LYS A 201 -10.34 4.65 -5.63
C LYS A 201 -11.38 4.58 -4.52
N ASN A 202 -10.95 4.33 -3.28
CA ASN A 202 -11.85 4.28 -2.13
C ASN A 202 -12.46 5.65 -1.82
N ARG A 203 -11.67 6.73 -1.90
CA ARG A 203 -12.17 8.09 -1.76
C ARG A 203 -13.19 8.42 -2.86
N TYR A 204 -12.89 8.08 -4.10
CA TYR A 204 -13.80 8.27 -5.23
C TYR A 204 -15.09 7.47 -5.07
N LYS A 205 -15.01 6.23 -4.58
CA LYS A 205 -16.17 5.39 -4.23
C LYS A 205 -17.01 5.99 -3.09
N MET A 206 -16.39 6.62 -2.09
CA MET A 206 -17.14 7.31 -1.03
C MET A 206 -17.84 8.58 -1.54
N MET A 207 -17.21 9.30 -2.47
CA MET A 207 -17.81 10.49 -3.10
C MET A 207 -18.93 10.13 -4.07
N PHE A 208 -18.75 9.05 -4.83
CA PHE A 208 -19.64 8.61 -5.90
C PHE A 208 -20.02 7.13 -5.76
N PRO A 209 -20.68 6.74 -4.65
CA PRO A 209 -21.01 5.35 -4.39
C PRO A 209 -21.95 4.82 -5.47
N PRO A 210 -21.76 3.57 -5.94
CA PRO A 210 -22.68 2.97 -6.89
C PRO A 210 -24.11 2.96 -6.39
N CYS A 211 -25.07 3.15 -7.29
CA CYS A 211 -26.48 2.99 -6.98
C CYS A 211 -26.81 1.52 -6.65
N ASN A 212 -27.89 1.31 -5.91
CA ASN A 212 -28.55 0.02 -5.91
C ASN A 212 -29.24 -0.17 -7.26
N VAL A 213 -29.29 -1.40 -7.76
CA VAL A 213 -29.89 -1.73 -9.05
C VAL A 213 -30.73 -2.98 -8.94
N GLU A 214 -31.90 -2.95 -9.58
CA GLU A 214 -32.74 -4.11 -9.81
C GLU A 214 -33.17 -4.11 -11.27
N TRP A 215 -33.48 -5.28 -11.80
CA TRP A 215 -34.00 -5.42 -13.16
C TRP A 215 -35.16 -6.41 -13.15
N THR A 216 -36.23 -6.04 -13.83
CA THR A 216 -37.36 -6.93 -14.12
C THR A 216 -37.65 -6.91 -15.63
N PRO A 217 -38.17 -8.01 -16.18
CA PRO A 217 -38.58 -8.05 -17.59
C PRO A 217 -39.64 -6.99 -17.95
N GLU A 218 -40.55 -6.70 -17.03
CA GLU A 218 -41.70 -5.82 -17.26
C GLU A 218 -41.37 -4.33 -17.13
N GLU A 219 -40.50 -3.96 -16.18
CA GLU A 219 -40.23 -2.55 -15.83
C GLU A 219 -38.83 -2.09 -16.26
N GLY A 220 -37.97 -3.01 -16.71
CA GLY A 220 -36.59 -2.72 -17.08
C GLY A 220 -35.68 -2.55 -15.87
N SER A 221 -34.62 -1.75 -16.01
CA SER A 221 -33.67 -1.51 -14.92
C SER A 221 -34.17 -0.37 -14.03
N ARG A 222 -34.20 -0.57 -12.72
CA ARG A 222 -34.41 0.50 -11.75
C ARG A 222 -33.14 0.71 -10.94
N VAL A 223 -32.74 1.97 -10.80
CA VAL A 223 -31.62 2.38 -9.95
C VAL A 223 -32.12 3.28 -8.83
N TRP A 224 -31.61 3.08 -7.62
CA TRP A 224 -31.98 3.94 -6.50
C TRP A 224 -30.84 4.12 -5.50
N CYS A 225 -30.97 5.19 -4.74
CA CYS A 225 -30.06 5.57 -3.70
C CYS A 225 -30.77 5.43 -2.34
N SER A 226 -30.04 4.91 -1.36
CA SER A 226 -30.46 4.84 0.04
C SER A 226 -29.26 5.17 0.93
N LYS A 227 -29.45 5.20 2.25
CA LYS A 227 -28.32 5.34 3.20
C LYS A 227 -27.27 4.24 3.06
N ARG A 228 -27.59 3.15 2.35
CA ARG A 228 -26.68 2.06 2.02
C ARG A 228 -26.77 1.69 0.54
N SER A 229 -25.80 2.14 -0.25
CA SER A 229 -25.74 1.88 -1.70
C SER A 229 -24.31 1.54 -2.11
N GLY A 230 -24.14 0.58 -3.02
CA GLY A 230 -22.81 0.21 -3.54
C GLY A 230 -21.82 -0.30 -2.47
N GLY A 231 -22.34 -0.85 -1.37
CA GLY A 231 -21.55 -1.28 -0.21
C GLY A 231 -21.02 -0.14 0.66
N VAL A 232 -21.50 1.09 0.47
CA VAL A 232 -21.16 2.27 1.28
C VAL A 232 -22.35 2.65 2.15
N GLU A 233 -22.11 2.84 3.44
CA GLU A 233 -23.09 3.33 4.42
C GLU A 233 -22.80 4.79 4.78
N ARG A 234 -23.86 5.60 4.87
CA ARG A 234 -23.80 7.06 4.96
C ARG A 234 -25.08 7.61 5.62
N ASP A 235 -25.01 8.85 6.08
CA ASP A 235 -26.11 9.56 6.75
C ASP A 235 -27.10 10.24 5.77
N TRP A 236 -26.75 10.32 4.48
CA TRP A 236 -27.58 10.87 3.41
C TRP A 236 -28.02 9.80 2.39
N VAL A 237 -29.16 10.06 1.72
CA VAL A 237 -29.74 9.15 0.71
C VAL A 237 -29.23 9.50 -0.69
N GLY A 238 -29.31 10.76 -1.09
CA GLY A 238 -28.86 11.21 -2.40
C GLY A 238 -29.76 10.78 -3.57
N VAL A 239 -29.35 11.17 -4.77
CA VAL A 239 -30.10 10.94 -6.01
C VAL A 239 -29.24 10.18 -7.03
N PRO A 240 -29.82 9.29 -7.86
CA PRO A 240 -29.09 8.62 -8.93
C PRO A 240 -28.64 9.60 -10.02
N ARG A 241 -27.40 9.48 -10.48
CA ARG A 241 -26.85 10.17 -11.66
C ARG A 241 -26.02 9.21 -12.51
N LYS A 242 -25.99 9.46 -13.82
CA LYS A 242 -25.03 8.85 -14.74
C LYS A 242 -23.66 9.50 -14.46
N LEU A 243 -22.67 8.71 -14.12
CA LEU A 243 -21.29 9.14 -13.90
C LEU A 243 -20.41 8.59 -15.01
N TYR A 244 -19.76 9.49 -15.74
CA TYR A 244 -18.80 9.18 -16.78
C TYR A 244 -17.39 9.22 -16.20
N GLU A 245 -16.59 8.19 -16.47
CA GLU A 245 -15.17 8.23 -16.12
C GLU A 245 -14.40 9.00 -17.21
N PRO A 246 -13.29 9.67 -16.89
CA PRO A 246 -12.51 10.39 -17.89
C PRO A 246 -12.13 9.49 -19.07
N GLY A 247 -12.55 9.85 -20.28
CA GLY A 247 -12.30 9.09 -21.50
C GLY A 247 -13.21 7.89 -21.74
N ALA A 248 -14.24 7.68 -20.91
CA ALA A 248 -15.24 6.62 -21.12
C ALA A 248 -16.46 7.13 -21.91
N ASP A 249 -16.87 6.37 -22.92
CA ASP A 249 -18.13 6.59 -23.66
C ASP A 249 -19.35 6.00 -22.93
N THR A 250 -19.11 5.21 -21.89
CA THR A 250 -20.15 4.59 -21.06
C THR A 250 -20.18 5.24 -19.68
N PHE A 251 -21.34 5.15 -19.03
CA PHE A 251 -21.54 5.63 -17.68
C PHE A 251 -21.89 4.49 -16.73
N ARG A 252 -21.67 4.74 -15.44
CA ARG A 252 -22.27 3.94 -14.35
C ARG A 252 -23.22 4.81 -13.53
N CYS A 253 -24.13 4.18 -12.80
CA CYS A 253 -24.94 4.91 -11.83
C CYS A 253 -24.10 5.25 -10.58
N ALA A 254 -24.22 6.50 -10.10
CA ALA A 254 -23.68 6.94 -8.83
C ALA A 254 -24.72 7.72 -8.02
N CYS A 255 -24.69 7.56 -6.69
CA CYS A 255 -25.53 8.33 -5.79
C CYS A 255 -24.87 9.66 -5.43
N ILE A 256 -25.60 10.75 -5.59
CA ILE A 256 -25.10 12.13 -5.47
C ILE A 256 -25.79 12.90 -4.36
N ASN A 257 -25.01 13.57 -3.51
CA ASN A 257 -25.55 14.43 -2.47
C ASN A 257 -25.81 15.83 -3.05
N ILE A 258 -27.02 16.05 -3.56
CA ILE A 258 -27.41 17.34 -4.13
C ILE A 258 -27.35 18.50 -3.12
N SER A 259 -27.51 18.20 -1.82
CA SER A 259 -27.43 19.18 -0.72
C SER A 259 -26.02 19.75 -0.55
N GLU A 260 -24.99 18.94 -0.76
CA GLU A 260 -23.58 19.33 -0.62
C GLU A 260 -22.98 19.83 -1.94
N GLN A 261 -23.47 19.35 -3.09
CA GLN A 261 -23.07 19.86 -4.40
C GLN A 261 -23.73 21.20 -4.79
N SER A 262 -24.68 21.71 -4.00
CA SER A 262 -25.33 23.01 -4.22
C SER A 262 -24.36 24.20 -4.20
N GLN A 263 -23.09 24.03 -3.80
CA GLN A 263 -22.04 25.06 -3.97
C GLN A 263 -21.39 25.08 -5.36
N VAL A 264 -21.66 24.10 -6.24
CA VAL A 264 -21.03 23.96 -7.57
C VAL A 264 -22.05 24.09 -8.71
N ILE A 265 -23.35 24.01 -8.43
CA ILE A 265 -24.41 24.09 -9.45
C ILE A 265 -24.70 25.56 -9.76
N ALA A 266 -24.23 26.03 -10.91
CA ALA A 266 -24.65 27.31 -11.48
C ALA A 266 -26.17 27.30 -11.76
N PRO A 267 -26.89 28.40 -11.49
CA PRO A 267 -28.31 28.47 -11.75
C PRO A 267 -28.57 28.48 -13.26
N GLU A 268 -29.55 27.69 -13.68
CA GLU A 268 -30.38 27.94 -14.88
C GLU A 268 -29.72 27.79 -16.26
N THR A 269 -29.47 26.56 -16.69
CA THR A 269 -29.65 26.19 -18.11
C THR A 269 -30.06 24.73 -18.18
N GLY A 270 -31.21 24.41 -18.80
CA GLY A 270 -31.89 23.11 -18.82
C GLY A 270 -31.18 21.94 -19.53
N ASN A 271 -29.88 21.77 -19.31
CA ASN A 271 -29.14 20.51 -19.37
C ASN A 271 -27.80 20.74 -18.66
N VAL A 272 -27.73 20.37 -17.38
CA VAL A 272 -26.55 20.64 -16.53
C VAL A 272 -25.63 19.42 -16.58
N ARG A 273 -24.63 19.45 -17.47
CA ARG A 273 -23.41 18.66 -17.27
C ARG A 273 -22.58 19.34 -16.18
N SER A 274 -22.85 19.00 -14.92
CA SER A 274 -21.96 19.35 -13.80
C SER A 274 -20.73 18.45 -13.87
N GLY A 275 -19.81 18.78 -14.79
CA GLY A 275 -18.64 17.95 -15.06
C GLY A 275 -19.02 16.59 -15.65
N ASN A 276 -18.59 15.51 -15.00
CA ASN A 276 -18.77 14.13 -15.47
C ASN A 276 -20.07 13.45 -14.97
N LEU A 277 -21.06 14.25 -14.57
CA LEU A 277 -22.38 13.79 -14.09
C LEU A 277 -23.50 14.22 -15.05
N GLU A 278 -24.47 13.33 -15.27
CA GLU A 278 -25.67 13.58 -16.06
C GLU A 278 -26.90 13.00 -15.35
N GLU A 279 -28.06 13.64 -15.53
CA GLU A 279 -29.33 13.16 -14.97
C GLU A 279 -29.89 11.99 -15.80
N TYR A 280 -30.76 11.18 -15.18
CA TYR A 280 -31.52 10.18 -15.93
C TYR A 280 -32.69 10.86 -16.65
N GLU A 281 -32.89 10.50 -17.92
CA GLU A 281 -34.08 10.88 -18.67
C GLU A 281 -35.33 10.34 -17.97
N ASP A 282 -36.43 11.08 -18.06
CA ASP A 282 -37.72 10.75 -17.45
C ASP A 282 -37.68 10.49 -15.92
N CYS A 283 -36.62 10.92 -15.24
CA CYS A 283 -36.51 10.87 -13.79
C CYS A 283 -36.49 12.27 -13.19
N HIS A 284 -37.35 12.51 -12.19
CA HIS A 284 -37.36 13.79 -11.50
C HIS A 284 -35.97 14.08 -10.87
N PRO A 285 -35.39 15.29 -11.01
CA PRO A 285 -34.01 15.57 -10.56
C PRO A 285 -33.74 15.29 -9.08
N LYS A 286 -34.77 15.41 -8.23
CA LYS A 286 -34.69 15.13 -6.79
C LYS A 286 -35.13 13.71 -6.39
N SER A 287 -35.47 12.86 -7.35
CA SER A 287 -35.90 11.49 -7.06
C SER A 287 -34.74 10.67 -6.54
N THR A 288 -35.00 9.86 -5.52
CA THR A 288 -34.05 8.88 -4.99
C THR A 288 -34.05 7.57 -5.78
N SER A 289 -34.96 7.43 -6.74
CA SER A 289 -35.21 6.22 -7.54
C SER A 289 -35.57 6.58 -8.97
N CYS A 290 -34.90 5.99 -9.95
CA CYS A 290 -35.12 6.21 -11.38
C CYS A 290 -35.29 4.88 -12.12
N TYR A 291 -36.23 4.83 -13.06
CA TYR A 291 -36.34 3.73 -14.02
C TYR A 291 -35.52 4.08 -15.25
N VAL A 292 -34.80 3.09 -15.77
CA VAL A 292 -33.89 3.19 -16.91
C VAL A 292 -34.44 2.27 -17.98
N HIS A 293 -35.15 2.87 -18.94
CA HIS A 293 -35.61 2.17 -20.13
C HIS A 293 -34.46 2.17 -21.13
N ARG A 294 -34.07 0.97 -21.60
CA ARG A 294 -33.06 0.81 -22.65
C ARG A 294 -33.69 0.97 -24.03
#